data_AF-A0A2M7BD81-F1
#
_entry.id   AF-A0A2M7BD81-F1
#
_cell.length_a   1.000
_cell.length_b   1.000
_cell.length_c   1.000
_cell.angle_alpha   90.00
_cell.angle_beta   90.00
_cell.angle_gamma   90.00
#
_symmetry.space_group_name_H-M   'P 1'
#
loop_
_entity.id
_entity.type
_entity.pdbx_description
1 polymer ?
#
loop_
_entity_poly.entity_id
_entity_poly.type
_entity_poly.pdbx_seq_one_letter_code
_entity_poly.pdbx_strand_id
1 'polypeptide(L)'
;MVKLNKLKKEDKVAILSPSFAAPGKWPPVYELGLNRRYDIFDCVLPTRDARHGRLYVFEANSMDEINIRAPKFYSYLSPDKEKYYDDHEPVSKACDCLLCRRYSRSYLAHLFKIEDTTALRLSTIHNLRFYSLLMEKIREEKV
;
A
#
# COMPACT_ATOMS: atom_id res chain seq x y z
N MET A 1 2.37 19.37 -12.36
CA MET A 1 2.13 18.81 -11.01
C MET A 1 1.23 19.76 -10.24
N VAL A 2 -0.04 19.42 -10.01
CA VAL A 2 -1.05 20.32 -9.40
C VAL A 2 -1.02 20.15 -7.88
N LYS A 3 -0.87 21.24 -7.12
CA LYS A 3 -0.99 21.22 -5.65
C LYS A 3 -2.45 20.90 -5.28
N LEU A 4 -2.71 20.11 -4.23
CA LEU A 4 -4.07 19.73 -3.77
C LEU A 4 -5.06 20.91 -3.65
N ASN A 5 -4.56 22.11 -3.34
CA ASN A 5 -5.37 23.33 -3.18
C ASN A 5 -5.78 23.97 -4.52
N LYS A 6 -5.34 23.41 -5.66
CA LYS A 6 -5.70 23.85 -7.02
C LYS A 6 -6.61 22.86 -7.76
N LEU A 7 -6.97 21.75 -7.11
CA LEU A 7 -7.86 20.74 -7.65
C LEU A 7 -9.31 21.25 -7.60
N LYS A 8 -9.97 21.36 -8.75
CA LYS A 8 -11.38 21.77 -8.85
C LYS A 8 -12.28 20.56 -8.63
N LYS A 9 -13.48 20.78 -8.09
CA LYS A 9 -14.49 19.74 -7.84
C LYS A 9 -14.97 19.03 -9.13
N GLU A 10 -14.70 19.62 -10.28
CA GLU A 10 -15.04 19.14 -11.62
C GLU A 10 -13.95 18.21 -12.21
N ASP A 11 -12.75 18.21 -11.65
CA ASP A 11 -11.63 17.42 -12.15
C ASP A 11 -11.86 15.93 -11.84
N LYS A 12 -11.77 15.06 -12.85
CA LYS A 12 -11.91 13.59 -12.67
C LYS A 12 -10.58 12.87 -12.46
N VAL A 13 -9.46 13.56 -12.65
CA VAL A 13 -8.10 12.98 -12.57
C VAL A 13 -7.28 13.71 -11.51
N ALA A 14 -6.66 12.95 -10.61
CA ALA A 14 -5.76 13.47 -9.59
C ALA A 14 -4.37 12.82 -9.70
N ILE A 15 -3.35 13.62 -10.01
CA ILE A 15 -1.95 13.19 -9.94
C ILE A 15 -1.42 13.46 -8.54
N LEU A 16 -1.06 12.42 -7.82
CA LEU A 16 -0.65 12.49 -6.42
C LEU A 16 0.87 12.52 -6.31
N SER A 17 1.38 13.71 -5.98
CA SER A 17 2.80 13.87 -5.66
C SER A 17 3.18 13.09 -4.40
N PRO A 18 4.37 12.47 -4.36
CA PRO A 18 4.86 11.76 -3.17
C PRO A 18 5.10 12.66 -1.95
N SER A 19 5.09 13.99 -2.11
CA SER A 19 5.18 14.98 -1.02
C SER A 19 3.97 14.93 -0.05
N PHE A 20 2.89 14.24 -0.43
CA PHE A 20 1.66 14.19 0.35
C PHE A 20 1.62 13.04 1.37
N ALA A 21 2.53 12.06 1.28
CA ALA A 21 2.62 10.98 2.26
C ALA A 21 3.53 11.37 3.44
N ALA A 22 2.98 12.16 4.37
CA ALA A 22 3.59 12.31 5.68
C ALA A 22 3.34 11.02 6.51
N PRO A 23 4.28 10.59 7.37
CA PRO A 23 4.04 9.49 8.29
C PRO A 23 2.78 9.75 9.13
N GLY A 24 1.84 8.81 9.14
CA GLY A 24 0.57 8.96 9.86
C GLY A 24 -0.52 9.77 9.15
N LYS A 25 -0.27 10.31 7.95
CA LYS A 25 -1.34 10.80 7.07
C LYS A 25 -1.75 9.69 6.09
N TRP A 26 -3.06 9.57 5.90
CA TRP A 26 -3.69 8.63 4.96
C TRP A 26 -3.01 8.67 3.59
N PRO A 27 -2.99 7.57 2.81
CA PRO A 27 -2.66 7.67 1.40
C PRO A 27 -3.58 8.76 0.82
N PRO A 28 -3.04 9.82 0.22
CA PRO A 28 -3.83 10.94 -0.29
C PRO A 28 -4.94 10.49 -1.25
N VAL A 29 -4.77 9.32 -1.86
CA VAL A 29 -5.74 8.65 -2.72
C VAL A 29 -7.06 8.36 -2.00
N TYR A 30 -7.03 7.94 -0.73
CA TYR A 30 -8.22 7.55 0.01
C TYR A 30 -9.16 8.74 0.23
N GLU A 31 -8.63 9.84 0.79
CA GLU A 31 -9.42 11.06 1.03
C GLU A 31 -9.93 11.66 -0.28
N LEU A 32 -9.12 11.67 -1.35
CA LEU A 32 -9.54 12.21 -2.65
C LEU A 32 -10.58 11.32 -3.34
N GLY A 33 -10.43 10.00 -3.26
CA GLY A 33 -11.32 9.02 -3.88
C GLY A 33 -12.71 9.01 -3.27
N LEU A 34 -12.80 9.01 -1.94
CA LEU A 34 -14.09 9.01 -1.24
C LEU A 34 -14.75 10.39 -1.21
N ASN A 35 -14.01 11.46 -0.87
CA ASN A 35 -14.64 12.75 -0.59
C ASN A 35 -14.75 13.68 -1.81
N ARG A 36 -13.91 13.50 -2.84
CA ARG A 36 -13.79 14.47 -3.94
C ARG A 36 -14.06 13.94 -5.34
N ARG A 37 -14.54 12.69 -5.48
CA ARG A 37 -14.98 12.09 -6.76
C ARG A 37 -13.91 12.10 -7.87
N TYR A 38 -12.64 11.88 -7.51
CA TYR A 38 -11.61 11.55 -8.50
C TYR A 38 -11.69 10.07 -8.89
N ASP A 39 -11.45 9.77 -10.16
CA ASP A 39 -11.58 8.43 -10.75
C ASP A 39 -10.23 7.83 -11.15
N ILE A 40 -9.27 8.67 -11.59
CA ILE A 40 -7.92 8.23 -12.00
C ILE A 40 -6.88 8.84 -11.07
N PHE A 41 -5.98 7.99 -10.59
CA PHE A 41 -4.87 8.37 -9.72
C PHE A 41 -3.54 7.91 -10.30
N ASP A 42 -2.57 8.81 -10.36
CA ASP A 42 -1.17 8.49 -10.66
C ASP A 42 -0.31 8.77 -9.43
N CYS A 43 0.52 7.81 -9.02
CA CYS A 43 1.34 7.91 -7.82
C CYS A 43 2.60 7.03 -7.88
N VAL A 44 3.75 7.62 -7.56
CA VAL A 44 5.04 6.91 -7.45
C VAL A 44 5.30 6.26 -6.08
N LEU A 45 4.48 6.59 -5.08
CA LEU A 45 4.65 6.13 -3.70
C LEU A 45 4.77 4.60 -3.53
N PRO A 46 3.92 3.75 -4.14
CA PRO A 46 3.97 2.32 -3.88
C PRO A 46 5.32 1.70 -4.23
N THR A 47 5.89 2.10 -5.36
CA THR A 47 7.18 1.60 -5.84
C THR A 47 8.35 2.24 -5.09
N ARG A 48 8.28 3.55 -4.77
CA ARG A 48 9.30 4.25 -3.99
C ARG A 48 9.42 3.65 -2.59
N ASP A 49 8.31 3.47 -1.90
CA ASP A 49 8.30 2.99 -0.52
C ASP A 49 8.72 1.51 -0.44
N ALA A 50 8.29 0.68 -1.40
CA ALA A 50 8.72 -0.71 -1.50
C ALA A 50 10.26 -0.85 -1.58
N ARG A 51 10.90 0.00 -2.40
CA ARG A 51 12.36 -0.01 -2.55
C ARG A 51 13.12 0.47 -1.32
N HIS A 52 12.48 1.22 -0.43
CA HIS A 52 13.05 1.63 0.85
C HIS A 52 12.60 0.72 2.01
N GLY A 53 12.11 -0.50 1.72
CA GLY A 53 11.72 -1.45 2.76
C GLY A 53 10.47 -1.05 3.54
N ARG A 54 9.55 -0.28 2.94
CA ARG A 54 8.27 0.09 3.56
C ARG A 54 7.10 -0.53 2.80
N LEU A 55 6.48 -1.53 3.41
CA LEU A 55 5.35 -2.27 2.85
C LEU A 55 4.04 -1.84 3.48
N TYR A 56 3.00 -1.65 2.68
CA TYR A 56 1.65 -1.36 3.18
C TYR A 56 0.92 -2.67 3.49
N VAL A 57 0.34 -2.79 4.67
CA VAL A 57 -0.38 -3.99 5.10
C VAL A 57 -1.75 -3.56 5.63
N PHE A 58 -2.82 -4.15 5.12
CA PHE A 58 -4.16 -3.94 5.67
C PHE A 58 -4.25 -4.54 7.08
N GLU A 59 -4.91 -3.83 7.99
CA GLU A 59 -5.30 -4.30 9.32
C GLU A 59 -6.58 -5.17 9.19
N ALA A 60 -6.44 -6.31 8.51
CA ALA A 60 -7.50 -7.28 8.26
C ALA A 60 -6.92 -8.70 8.12
N ASN A 61 -7.71 -9.72 8.46
CA ASN A 61 -7.26 -11.12 8.36
C ASN A 61 -7.60 -11.75 7.01
N SER A 62 -8.49 -11.13 6.24
CA SER A 62 -8.90 -11.58 4.90
C SER A 62 -9.21 -10.36 4.02
N MET A 63 -9.27 -10.56 2.70
CA MET A 63 -9.60 -9.46 1.77
C MET A 63 -11.04 -8.97 1.94
N ASP A 64 -11.94 -9.84 2.40
CA ASP A 64 -13.36 -9.52 2.63
C ASP A 64 -13.54 -8.67 3.89
N GLU A 65 -12.68 -8.83 4.89
CA GLU A 65 -12.66 -8.05 6.13
C GLU A 65 -12.04 -6.66 5.99
N ILE A 66 -11.56 -6.27 4.81
CA ILE A 66 -10.94 -4.96 4.60
C ILE A 66 -11.99 -3.85 4.77
N ASN A 67 -11.98 -3.21 5.93
CA ASN A 67 -12.80 -2.05 6.23
C ASN A 67 -12.00 -0.75 6.06
N ILE A 68 -12.11 -0.14 4.89
CA ILE A 68 -11.37 1.10 4.58
C ILE A 68 -11.88 2.32 5.36
N ARG A 69 -13.08 2.28 5.96
CA ARG A 69 -13.62 3.35 6.82
C ARG A 69 -13.08 3.31 8.25
N ALA A 70 -12.46 2.20 8.66
CA ALA A 70 -11.87 2.09 9.99
C ALA A 70 -10.74 3.12 10.17
N PRO A 71 -10.63 3.78 11.34
CA PRO A 71 -9.67 4.88 11.56
C PRO A 71 -8.20 4.48 11.36
N LYS A 72 -7.89 3.18 11.45
CA LYS A 72 -6.57 2.62 11.16
C LYS A 72 -6.73 1.29 10.42
N PHE A 73 -7.08 1.34 9.14
CA PHE A 73 -7.29 0.17 8.28
C PHE A 73 -6.00 -0.42 7.69
N TYR A 74 -4.85 0.22 7.89
CA TYR A 74 -3.55 -0.27 7.40
C TYR A 74 -2.39 0.14 8.32
N SER A 75 -1.26 -0.53 8.16
CA SER A 75 0.02 -0.21 8.80
C SER A 75 1.21 -0.44 7.88
N TYR A 76 2.38 -0.09 8.38
CA TYR A 76 3.65 -0.29 7.69
C TYR A 76 4.39 -1.51 8.25
N LEU A 77 4.83 -2.38 7.35
CA LEU A 77 5.75 -3.46 7.65
C LEU A 77 7.13 -3.12 7.05
N SER A 78 8.15 -3.21 7.90
CA SER A 78 9.55 -3.03 7.50
C SER A 78 10.29 -4.37 7.68
N PRO A 79 10.68 -5.05 6.58
CA PRO A 79 11.19 -6.42 6.61
C PRO A 79 12.61 -6.55 7.15
N ASP A 80 13.33 -5.45 7.29
CA ASP A 80 14.68 -5.34 7.88
C ASP A 80 14.70 -5.54 9.41
N LYS A 81 13.54 -5.59 10.07
CA LYS A 81 13.47 -5.79 11.52
C LYS A 81 13.77 -7.23 11.91
N GLU A 82 14.65 -7.42 12.89
CA GLU A 82 15.08 -8.73 13.40
C GLU A 82 13.92 -9.65 13.79
N LYS A 83 12.83 -9.09 14.33
CA LYS A 83 11.63 -9.86 14.71
C LYS A 83 11.00 -10.67 13.57
N TYR A 84 11.34 -10.37 12.31
CA TYR A 84 10.80 -11.08 11.15
C TYR A 84 11.70 -12.21 10.67
N TYR A 85 12.93 -12.38 11.18
CA TYR A 85 13.86 -13.41 10.71
C TYR A 85 13.36 -14.84 10.93
N ASP A 86 12.57 -15.08 11.98
CA ASP A 86 11.95 -16.37 12.27
C ASP A 86 10.41 -16.34 12.10
N ASP A 87 9.87 -15.31 11.44
CA ASP A 87 8.43 -15.17 11.18
C ASP A 87 8.03 -15.86 9.86
N HIS A 88 7.43 -17.05 9.97
CA HIS A 88 7.00 -17.83 8.81
C HIS A 88 5.64 -17.41 8.24
N GLU A 89 4.97 -16.42 8.84
CA GLU A 89 3.70 -15.91 8.34
C GLU A 89 3.88 -15.11 7.04
N PRO A 90 2.83 -15.00 6.20
CA PRO A 90 2.84 -14.10 5.05
C PRO A 90 2.88 -12.63 5.48
N VAL A 91 3.35 -11.74 4.60
CA VAL A 91 3.38 -10.29 4.87
C VAL A 91 1.99 -9.76 5.26
N SER A 92 0.95 -10.15 4.52
CA SER A 92 -0.45 -9.82 4.81
C SER A 92 -1.35 -11.01 4.50
N LYS A 93 -2.31 -11.29 5.39
CA LYS A 93 -3.37 -12.30 5.17
C LYS A 93 -4.50 -11.77 4.28
N ALA A 94 -4.65 -10.45 4.24
CA ALA A 94 -5.60 -9.72 3.39
C ALA A 94 -4.98 -9.33 2.03
N CYS A 95 -4.08 -10.15 1.48
CA CYS A 95 -3.43 -9.89 0.19
C CYS A 95 -3.17 -11.19 -0.57
N ASP A 96 -3.47 -11.19 -1.86
CA ASP A 96 -3.34 -12.33 -2.79
C ASP A 96 -2.14 -12.17 -3.75
N CYS A 97 -1.22 -11.24 -3.47
CA CYS A 97 -0.06 -11.01 -4.32
C CYS A 97 0.95 -12.18 -4.27
N LEU A 98 1.87 -12.21 -5.23
CA LEU A 98 2.91 -13.24 -5.31
C LEU A 98 3.71 -13.39 -4.00
N LEU A 99 4.06 -12.26 -3.35
CA LEU A 99 4.78 -12.24 -2.08
C LEU A 99 3.97 -12.93 -0.98
N CYS A 100 2.73 -12.50 -0.77
CA CYS A 100 1.88 -13.01 0.32
C CYS A 100 1.42 -14.45 0.10
N ARG A 101 1.33 -14.93 -1.14
CA ARG A 101 0.87 -16.30 -1.45
C ARG A 101 1.97 -17.36 -1.41
N ARG A 102 3.23 -16.98 -1.64
CA ARG A 102 4.32 -17.96 -1.85
C ARG A 102 5.48 -17.84 -0.88
N TYR A 103 5.62 -16.72 -0.18
CA TYR A 103 6.81 -16.44 0.61
C TYR A 103 6.43 -15.94 2.02
N SER A 104 7.26 -16.30 2.99
CA SER A 104 7.13 -15.82 4.36
C SER A 104 7.81 -14.47 4.55
N ARG A 105 7.50 -13.80 5.67
CA ARG A 105 8.23 -12.62 6.14
C ARG A 105 9.70 -12.92 6.41
N SER A 106 10.01 -14.09 6.95
CA SER A 106 11.38 -14.55 7.17
C SER A 106 12.18 -14.66 5.88
N TYR A 107 11.59 -15.22 4.83
CA TYR A 107 12.23 -15.27 3.53
C TYR A 107 12.48 -13.87 2.96
N LEU A 108 11.48 -12.99 3.05
CA LEU A 108 11.65 -11.61 2.60
C LEU A 108 12.75 -10.88 3.38
N ALA A 109 12.77 -11.01 4.70
CA ALA A 109 13.77 -10.42 5.57
C ALA A 109 15.18 -10.95 5.27
N HIS A 110 15.31 -12.25 4.99
CA HIS A 110 16.54 -12.84 4.50
C HIS A 110 17.01 -12.21 3.19
N LEU A 111 16.12 -12.05 2.20
CA LEU A 111 16.47 -11.41 0.92
C LEU A 111 16.94 -9.96 1.10
N PHE A 112 16.32 -9.20 2.02
CA PHE A 112 16.80 -7.86 2.35
C PHE A 112 18.18 -7.88 3.01
N LYS A 113 18.44 -8.85 3.89
CA LYS A 113 19.73 -9.00 4.58
C LYS A 113 20.88 -9.34 3.63
N ILE A 114 20.62 -10.13 2.59
CA ILE A 114 21.62 -10.46 1.56
C ILE A 114 21.65 -9.47 0.39
N GLU A 115 20.88 -8.38 0.48
CA GLU A 115 20.76 -7.34 -0.56
C GLU A 115 20.34 -7.86 -1.93
N ASP A 116 19.53 -8.92 -1.98
CA ASP A 116 19.02 -9.47 -3.24
C ASP A 116 17.93 -8.57 -3.83
N THR A 117 18.12 -8.17 -5.09
CA THR A 117 17.16 -7.33 -5.84
C THR A 117 15.74 -7.92 -5.92
N THR A 118 15.59 -9.23 -5.76
CA THR A 118 14.31 -9.94 -5.65
C THR A 118 13.47 -9.41 -4.50
N ALA A 119 14.10 -9.00 -3.38
CA ALA A 119 13.41 -8.39 -2.25
C ALA A 119 12.66 -7.12 -2.68
N LEU A 120 13.31 -6.27 -3.48
CA LEU A 120 12.74 -5.02 -3.99
C LEU A 120 11.58 -5.31 -4.96
N ARG A 121 11.74 -6.33 -5.82
CA ARG A 121 10.71 -6.74 -6.80
C ARG A 121 9.45 -7.27 -6.11
N LEU A 122 9.61 -8.20 -5.15
CA LEU A 122 8.50 -8.76 -4.38
C LEU A 122 7.78 -7.67 -3.57
N SER A 123 8.56 -6.81 -2.92
CA SER A 123 8.04 -5.64 -2.18
C SER A 123 7.23 -4.71 -3.07
N THR A 124 7.69 -4.46 -4.30
CA THR A 124 7.00 -3.60 -5.26
C THR A 124 5.68 -4.21 -5.71
N ILE A 125 5.67 -5.51 -6.03
CA ILE A 125 4.45 -6.25 -6.39
C ILE A 125 3.42 -6.15 -5.27
N HIS A 126 3.83 -6.33 -4.02
CA HIS A 126 2.95 -6.24 -2.86
C HIS A 126 2.33 -4.85 -2.70
N ASN A 127 3.16 -3.80 -2.73
CA ASN A 127 2.65 -2.43 -2.58
C ASN A 127 1.72 -2.00 -3.71
N LEU A 128 2.00 -2.42 -4.96
CA LEU A 128 1.10 -2.17 -6.08
C LEU A 128 -0.23 -2.89 -5.89
N ARG A 129 -0.22 -4.15 -5.42
CA ARG A 129 -1.44 -4.90 -5.14
C ARG A 129 -2.26 -4.26 -4.02
N PHE A 130 -1.61 -3.77 -2.96
CA PHE A 130 -2.28 -3.01 -1.91
C PHE A 130 -3.05 -1.81 -2.46
N TYR A 131 -2.44 -1.01 -3.34
CA TYR A 131 -3.12 0.13 -3.97
C TYR A 131 -4.26 -0.31 -4.89
N SER A 132 -4.12 -1.41 -5.64
CA SER A 132 -5.21 -1.98 -6.44
C SER A 132 -6.43 -2.32 -5.58
N LEU A 133 -6.21 -3.08 -4.50
CA LEU A 133 -7.25 -3.48 -3.55
C LEU A 133 -7.90 -2.26 -2.90
N LEU A 134 -7.10 -1.26 -2.52
CA LEU A 134 -7.62 0.00 -1.98
C LEU A 134 -8.56 0.69 -2.99
N MET A 135 -8.21 0.72 -4.28
CA MET A 135 -9.09 1.30 -5.30
C MET A 135 -10.37 0.48 -5.50
N GLU A 136 -10.28 -0.84 -5.45
CA GLU A 136 -11.44 -1.74 -5.51
C GLU A 136 -12.41 -1.44 -4.37
N LYS A 137 -11.92 -1.38 -3.12
CA LYS A 137 -12.73 -1.05 -1.94
C LYS A 137 -13.31 0.36 -1.98
N ILE A 138 -12.56 1.35 -2.45
CA ILE A 138 -13.10 2.72 -2.63
C ILE A 138 -14.24 2.73 -3.64
N ARG A 139 -14.19 1.92 -4.71
CA ARG A 139 -15.28 1.83 -5.69
C ARG A 139 -16.51 1.12 -5.13
N GLU A 140 -16.34 0.06 -4.33
CA GLU A 140 -17.44 -0.63 -3.66
C GLU A 140 -18.21 0.31 -2.71
N GLU A 141 -17.50 1.21 -2.02
CA GLU A 141 -18.10 2.17 -1.07
C GLU A 141 -18.75 3.40 -1.72
N LYS A 142 -18.60 3.59 -3.04
CA LYS A 142 -19.20 4.69 -3.80
C LYS A 142 -20.66 4.40 -4.22
N VAL A 143 -21.16 3.18 -3.97
CA VAL A 143 -22.55 2.76 -4.20
C VAL A 143 -23.42 3.25 -3.03
#